data_AF-T1BFS2-F1
#
_entry.id   AF-T1BFS2-F1
#
_cell.length_a   1.000
_cell.length_b   1.000
_cell.length_c   1.000
_cell.angle_alpha   90.00
_cell.angle_beta   90.00
_cell.angle_gamma   90.00
#
_symmetry.space_group_name_H-M   'P 1'
#
loop_
_entity.id
_entity.type
_entity.pdbx_description
1 polymer ?
#
loop_
_entity_poly.entity_id
_entity_poly.type
_entity_poly.pdbx_seq_one_letter_code
_entity_poly.pdbx_strand_id
1 'polypeptide(L)'
;MKTSRAPSPPTPTEQLSFEAGIKLGGIFHQYLGIPVAPRTAPGLARAIEAAVGLQPFVEKIRVRIDVRRGGPVGRGRFAYRYLTPEMLRVELTISDGAARVEAGLQYRPDLRYPLMSLAAVRRSRRVPATRGSGSRYT
;
A
#
# COMPACT_ATOMS: atom_id res chain seq x y z
N MET A 1 40.93 12.78 16.71
CA MET A 1 40.33 11.94 15.64
C MET A 1 38.93 11.54 16.06
N LYS A 2 37.87 12.03 15.40
CA LYS A 2 36.51 11.51 15.62
C LYS A 2 36.39 10.22 14.82
N THR A 3 36.26 9.09 15.50
CA THR A 3 35.98 7.80 14.85
C THR A 3 34.58 7.87 14.26
N SER A 4 34.51 8.02 12.93
CA SER A 4 33.25 7.91 12.19
C SER A 4 32.75 6.48 12.30
N ARG A 5 31.64 6.25 13.03
CA ARG A 5 31.01 4.93 13.14
C ARG A 5 30.40 4.59 11.79
N ALA A 6 30.76 3.44 11.22
CA ALA A 6 30.17 2.96 9.97
C ALA A 6 28.63 2.85 10.10
N PRO A 7 27.87 3.14 9.03
CA PRO A 7 26.41 3.06 9.07
C PRO A 7 25.98 1.62 9.39
N SER A 8 24.96 1.49 10.25
CA SER A 8 24.35 0.20 10.58
C SER A 8 23.27 -0.14 9.53
N PRO A 9 23.03 -1.43 9.23
CA PRO A 9 21.97 -1.80 8.30
C PRO A 9 20.59 -1.38 8.84
N PRO A 10 19.58 -1.17 7.95
CA PRO A 10 18.22 -0.86 8.37
C PRO A 10 17.66 -1.91 9.32
N THR A 11 16.94 -1.45 10.33
CA THR A 11 16.15 -2.31 11.22
C THR A 11 14.96 -2.89 10.47
N PRO A 12 14.35 -4.01 10.93
CA PRO A 12 13.17 -4.58 10.28
C PRO A 12 12.01 -3.59 10.10
N THR A 13 11.82 -2.69 11.07
CA THR A 13 10.81 -1.62 10.99
C THR A 13 11.13 -0.58 9.91
N GLU A 14 12.40 -0.23 9.71
CA GLU A 14 12.81 0.69 8.64
C GLU A 14 12.68 0.01 7.27
N GLN A 15 13.10 -1.25 7.16
CA GLN A 15 12.95 -2.02 5.93
C GLN A 15 11.48 -2.17 5.54
N LEU A 16 10.60 -2.58 6.45
CA LEU A 16 9.17 -2.67 6.14
C LEU A 16 8.59 -1.29 5.82
N SER A 17 8.94 -0.23 6.55
CA SER A 17 8.44 1.12 6.23
C SER A 17 8.84 1.55 4.81
N PHE A 18 10.05 1.20 4.38
CA PHE A 18 10.51 1.42 3.01
C PHE A 18 9.72 0.61 2.00
N GLU A 19 9.49 -0.68 2.26
CA GLU A 19 8.64 -1.53 1.44
C GLU A 19 7.22 -0.96 1.33
N ALA A 20 6.59 -0.52 2.43
CA ALA A 20 5.28 0.12 2.38
C ALA A 20 5.26 1.32 1.42
N GLY A 21 6.30 2.15 1.44
CA GLY A 21 6.49 3.25 0.49
C GLY A 21 6.55 2.78 -0.96
N ILE A 22 7.34 1.73 -1.25
CA ILE A 22 7.41 1.12 -2.59
C ILE A 22 6.04 0.66 -3.07
N LYS A 23 5.28 -0.05 -2.21
CA LYS A 23 3.95 -0.58 -2.56
C LYS A 23 2.96 0.55 -2.84
N LEU A 24 2.89 1.54 -1.96
CA LEU A 24 1.97 2.68 -2.14
C LEU A 24 2.34 3.51 -3.37
N GLY A 25 3.64 3.74 -3.63
CA GLY A 25 4.14 4.38 -4.84
C GLY A 25 3.79 3.59 -6.10
N GLY A 26 3.98 2.27 -6.07
CA GLY A 26 3.62 1.37 -7.16
C GLY A 26 2.13 1.41 -7.47
N ILE A 27 1.26 1.36 -6.46
CA ILE A 27 -0.19 1.52 -6.66
C ILE A 27 -0.50 2.89 -7.27
N PHE A 28 0.10 3.94 -6.73
CA PHE A 28 -0.16 5.30 -7.20
C PHE A 28 0.21 5.46 -8.67
N HIS A 29 1.38 5.03 -9.11
CA HIS A 29 1.82 5.29 -10.49
C HIS A 29 1.28 4.26 -11.51
N GLN A 30 1.05 3.01 -11.10
CA GLN A 30 0.67 1.96 -12.05
C GLN A 30 -0.78 2.06 -12.54
N TYR A 31 -1.70 2.54 -11.69
CA TYR A 31 -3.14 2.44 -11.96
C TYR A 31 -3.83 3.76 -12.32
N LEU A 32 -3.17 4.90 -12.10
CA LEU A 32 -3.74 6.19 -12.51
C LEU A 32 -3.93 6.25 -14.03
N GLY A 33 -5.00 6.92 -14.45
CA GLY A 33 -5.35 7.02 -15.87
C GLY A 33 -6.13 5.82 -16.41
N ILE A 34 -6.47 4.82 -15.61
CA ILE A 34 -7.39 3.74 -16.03
C ILE A 34 -8.81 4.29 -16.18
N PRO A 35 -9.52 4.02 -17.30
CA PRO A 35 -10.95 4.32 -17.41
C PRO A 35 -11.77 3.56 -16.36
N VAL A 36 -12.56 4.28 -15.58
CA VAL A 36 -13.37 3.72 -14.50
C VAL A 36 -14.73 4.40 -14.41
N ALA A 37 -15.75 3.59 -14.08
CA ALA A 37 -17.12 4.01 -13.86
C ALA A 37 -17.63 3.38 -12.54
N PRO A 38 -18.74 3.86 -11.95
CA PRO A 38 -19.28 3.29 -10.71
C PRO A 38 -19.41 1.76 -10.72
N ARG A 39 -19.84 1.20 -11.87
CA ARG A 39 -20.01 -0.25 -12.06
C ARG A 39 -18.69 -1.04 -12.12
N THR A 40 -17.59 -0.42 -12.59
CA THR A 40 -16.30 -1.11 -12.76
C THR A 40 -15.33 -0.86 -11.60
N ALA A 41 -15.53 0.22 -10.83
CA ALA A 41 -14.67 0.61 -9.72
C ALA A 41 -14.46 -0.52 -8.68
N PRO A 42 -15.48 -1.29 -8.25
CA PRO A 42 -15.24 -2.41 -7.33
C PRO A 42 -14.39 -3.53 -7.93
N GLY A 43 -14.53 -3.79 -9.23
CA GLY A 43 -13.73 -4.79 -9.95
C GLY A 43 -12.27 -4.38 -10.06
N LEU A 44 -12.01 -3.12 -10.44
CA LEU A 44 -10.66 -2.56 -10.51
C LEU A 44 -10.00 -2.57 -9.13
N ALA A 45 -10.71 -2.17 -8.07
CA ALA A 45 -10.18 -2.21 -6.71
C ALA A 45 -9.74 -3.63 -6.30
N ARG A 46 -10.56 -4.65 -6.57
CA ARG A 46 -10.21 -6.06 -6.30
C ARG A 46 -9.01 -6.53 -7.12
N ALA A 47 -8.90 -6.10 -8.38
CA ALA A 47 -7.76 -6.44 -9.22
C ALA A 47 -6.45 -5.84 -8.66
N ILE A 48 -6.49 -4.59 -8.19
CA ILE A 48 -5.35 -3.94 -7.52
C ILE A 48 -4.99 -4.69 -6.23
N GLU A 49 -5.98 -5.01 -5.39
CA GLU A 49 -5.78 -5.77 -4.15
C GLU A 49 -5.12 -7.13 -4.43
N ALA A 50 -5.61 -7.87 -5.42
CA ALA A 50 -5.06 -9.17 -5.80
C ALA A 50 -3.61 -9.04 -6.32
N ALA A 51 -3.34 -8.09 -7.21
CA ALA A 51 -2.02 -7.90 -7.79
C ALA A 51 -0.98 -7.44 -6.74
N VAL A 52 -1.34 -6.49 -5.88
CA VAL A 52 -0.44 -6.02 -4.81
C VAL A 52 -0.29 -7.07 -3.71
N GLY A 53 -1.33 -7.85 -3.42
CA GLY A 53 -1.28 -8.94 -2.45
C GLY A 53 -0.24 -10.03 -2.77
N LEU A 54 0.20 -10.14 -4.03
CA LEU A 54 1.28 -11.04 -4.44
C LEU A 54 2.68 -10.51 -4.09
N GLN A 55 2.81 -9.23 -3.75
CA GLN A 55 4.11 -8.62 -3.48
C GLN A 55 4.65 -9.05 -2.11
N PRO A 56 5.99 -9.06 -1.92
CA PRO A 56 6.60 -9.44 -0.65
C PRO A 56 6.04 -8.68 0.56
N PHE A 57 5.89 -9.41 1.67
CA PHE A 57 5.46 -8.92 2.99
C PHE A 57 4.01 -8.46 3.09
N VAL A 58 3.20 -8.49 2.02
CA VAL A 58 1.80 -8.05 2.10
C VAL A 58 0.97 -9.06 2.89
N GLU A 59 0.56 -8.65 4.09
CA GLU A 59 -0.35 -9.41 4.94
C GLU A 59 -1.80 -9.12 4.54
N LYS A 60 -2.10 -7.83 4.27
CA LYS A 60 -3.44 -7.38 3.90
C LYS A 60 -3.39 -6.09 3.10
N ILE A 61 -4.28 -5.97 2.13
CA ILE A 61 -4.53 -4.71 1.43
C ILE A 61 -6.03 -4.51 1.25
N ARG A 62 -6.47 -3.27 1.33
CA ARG A 62 -7.81 -2.84 0.95
C ARG A 62 -7.75 -1.59 0.11
N VAL A 63 -8.40 -1.61 -1.04
CA VAL A 63 -8.49 -0.51 -1.99
C VAL A 63 -9.94 -0.09 -2.14
N ARG A 64 -10.18 1.22 -2.11
CA ARG A 64 -11.48 1.82 -2.43
C ARG A 64 -11.28 2.88 -3.50
N ILE A 65 -12.20 2.91 -4.46
CA ILE A 65 -12.22 3.90 -5.54
C ILE A 65 -13.53 4.67 -5.43
N ASP A 66 -13.48 5.92 -4.98
CA ASP A 66 -14.64 6.82 -4.94
C ASP A 66 -14.69 7.67 -6.20
N VAL A 67 -15.39 7.15 -7.21
CA VAL A 67 -15.51 7.80 -8.53
C VAL A 67 -16.17 9.18 -8.49
N ARG A 68 -16.87 9.53 -7.40
CA ARG A 68 -17.49 10.86 -7.23
C ARG A 68 -16.46 11.97 -6.99
N ARG A 69 -15.27 11.60 -6.52
CA ARG A 69 -14.16 12.53 -6.26
C ARG A 69 -13.35 12.88 -7.51
N GLY A 70 -13.62 12.23 -8.64
CA GLY A 70 -12.96 12.56 -9.90
C GLY A 70 -13.50 13.85 -10.54
N GLY A 71 -12.84 14.31 -11.60
CA GLY A 71 -13.31 15.41 -12.45
C GLY A 71 -14.57 15.07 -13.26
N PRO A 72 -15.04 15.97 -14.16
CA PRO A 72 -16.30 15.82 -14.90
C PRO A 72 -16.43 14.48 -15.62
N VAL A 73 -17.67 13.98 -15.74
CA VAL A 73 -17.98 12.73 -16.44
C VAL A 73 -18.51 13.02 -17.85
N GLY A 74 -18.14 12.19 -18.82
CA GLY A 74 -18.74 12.23 -20.16
C GLY A 74 -20.21 11.82 -20.16
N ARG A 75 -20.85 11.85 -21.34
CA ARG A 75 -22.27 11.49 -21.53
C ARG A 75 -22.43 10.20 -22.34
N GLY A 76 -23.56 9.52 -22.16
CA GLY A 76 -23.92 8.30 -22.91
C GLY A 76 -22.86 7.20 -22.77
N ARG A 77 -22.43 6.63 -23.91
CA ARG A 77 -21.40 5.56 -23.95
C ARG A 77 -20.03 5.96 -23.39
N PHE A 78 -19.77 7.26 -23.27
CA PHE A 78 -18.52 7.82 -22.74
C PHE A 78 -18.64 8.30 -21.29
N ALA A 79 -19.67 7.86 -20.56
CA ALA A 79 -19.86 8.17 -19.14
C ALA A 79 -18.90 7.38 -18.22
N TYR A 80 -17.61 7.68 -18.34
CA TYR A 80 -16.54 7.20 -17.48
C TYR A 80 -15.62 8.36 -17.06
N ARG A 81 -14.76 8.09 -16.08
CA ARG A 81 -13.69 8.99 -15.63
C ARG A 81 -12.36 8.27 -15.77
N TYR A 82 -11.28 9.01 -15.90
CA TYR A 82 -9.96 8.44 -15.69
C TYR A 82 -9.70 8.38 -14.19
N LEU A 83 -9.12 7.29 -13.69
CA LEU A 83 -8.79 7.13 -12.28
C LEU A 83 -7.77 8.20 -11.86
N THR A 84 -8.18 9.11 -10.98
CA THR A 84 -7.34 10.18 -10.44
C THR A 84 -6.91 9.88 -9.00
N PRO A 85 -5.85 10.55 -8.48
CA PRO A 85 -5.38 10.33 -7.12
C PRO A 85 -6.46 10.54 -6.04
N GLU A 86 -7.35 11.51 -6.23
CA GLU A 86 -8.39 11.90 -5.28
C GLU A 86 -9.43 10.80 -5.07
N MET A 87 -9.58 9.92 -6.06
CA MET A 87 -10.52 8.80 -6.03
C MET A 87 -9.97 7.61 -5.22
N LEU A 88 -8.65 7.50 -5.06
CA LEU A 88 -7.99 6.35 -4.44
C LEU A 88 -7.91 6.47 -2.92
N ARG A 89 -8.31 5.39 -2.25
CA ARG A 89 -8.00 5.15 -0.85
C ARG A 89 -7.43 3.75 -0.69
N VAL A 90 -6.26 3.65 -0.06
CA VAL A 90 -5.57 2.37 0.19
C VAL A 90 -5.29 2.24 1.67
N GLU A 91 -5.57 1.07 2.22
CA GLU A 91 -5.14 0.63 3.54
C GLU A 91 -4.26 -0.61 3.32
N LEU A 92 -3.01 -0.55 3.74
CA LEU A 92 -2.00 -1.57 3.51
C LEU A 92 -1.44 -2.03 4.87
N THR A 93 -1.32 -3.34 5.04
CA THR A 93 -0.61 -3.95 6.16
C THR A 93 0.44 -4.90 5.62
N ILE A 94 1.67 -4.70 6.07
CA ILE A 94 2.80 -5.57 5.73
C ILE A 94 3.48 -6.10 7.00
N SER A 95 4.00 -7.32 6.92
CA SER A 95 4.76 -7.95 8.00
C SER A 95 5.80 -8.93 7.47
N ASP A 96 6.93 -9.03 8.18
CA ASP A 96 7.96 -10.05 8.01
C ASP A 96 8.05 -11.00 9.23
N GLY A 97 7.05 -10.95 10.12
CA GLY A 97 7.03 -11.67 11.40
C GLY A 97 7.77 -10.97 12.55
N ALA A 98 8.86 -10.26 12.27
CA ALA A 98 9.63 -9.51 13.27
C ALA A 98 9.08 -8.09 13.48
N ALA A 99 8.46 -7.52 12.46
CA ALA A 99 7.81 -6.22 12.48
C ALA A 99 6.51 -6.24 11.70
N ARG A 100 5.66 -5.24 11.95
CA ARG A 100 4.39 -5.02 11.25
C ARG A 100 4.19 -3.53 11.04
N VAL A 101 3.85 -3.15 9.82
CA VAL A 101 3.61 -1.77 9.42
C VAL A 101 2.23 -1.66 8.80
N GLU A 102 1.46 -0.69 9.27
CA GLU A 102 0.21 -0.25 8.67
C GLU A 102 0.45 1.09 8.00
N ALA A 103 0.08 1.18 6.73
CA ALA A 103 0.27 2.36 5.90
C ALA A 103 -0.96 2.60 5.04
N GLY A 104 -1.07 3.79 4.45
CA GLY A 104 -2.19 4.09 3.58
C GLY A 104 -1.93 5.25 2.64
N LEU A 105 -2.81 5.35 1.64
CA LEU A 105 -2.92 6.44 0.69
C LEU A 105 -4.33 7.00 0.78
N GLN A 106 -4.47 8.30 1.01
CA GLN A 106 -5.78 8.95 0.96
C GLN A 106 -5.65 10.43 0.60
N TYR A 107 -6.63 10.95 -0.12
CA TYR A 107 -6.73 12.39 -0.34
C TYR A 107 -6.99 13.15 0.96
N ARG A 108 -6.14 14.14 1.23
CA ARG A 108 -6.24 15.09 2.35
C ARG A 108 -6.75 16.42 1.83
N PRO A 109 -8.03 16.78 2.06
CA PRO A 109 -8.61 18.03 1.55
C PRO A 109 -7.90 19.29 2.05
N ASP A 110 -7.43 19.26 3.30
CA ASP A 110 -6.69 20.35 3.94
C ASP A 110 -5.33 20.61 3.28
N LEU A 111 -4.68 19.57 2.73
CA LEU A 111 -3.44 19.69 1.97
C LEU A 111 -3.67 19.78 0.46
N ARG A 112 -4.92 19.57 0.02
CA ARG A 112 -5.29 19.32 -1.38
C ARG A 112 -4.38 18.28 -2.05
N TYR A 113 -3.99 17.24 -1.32
CA TYR A 113 -2.92 16.31 -1.71
C TYR A 113 -3.26 14.84 -1.40
N PRO A 114 -2.97 13.88 -2.31
CA PRO A 114 -3.07 12.45 -2.03
C PRO A 114 -1.89 12.00 -1.15
N LEU A 115 -2.10 11.99 0.17
CA LEU A 115 -1.03 11.73 1.12
C LEU A 115 -0.83 10.23 1.35
N MET A 116 0.41 9.77 1.21
CA MET A 116 0.87 8.48 1.73
C MET A 116 1.38 8.65 3.16
N SER A 117 1.03 7.74 4.05
CA SER A 117 1.43 7.83 5.46
C SER A 117 1.53 6.46 6.12
N LEU A 118 2.36 6.39 7.16
CA LEU A 118 2.40 5.26 8.09
C LEU A 118 1.40 5.53 9.22
N ALA A 119 0.44 4.64 9.42
CA ALA A 119 -0.53 4.71 10.50
C ALA A 119 0.00 4.06 11.78
N ALA A 120 0.75 2.97 11.66
CA ALA A 120 1.38 2.30 12.80
C ALA A 120 2.64 1.55 12.37
N VAL A 121 3.67 1.57 13.23
CA VAL A 121 4.88 0.76 13.08
C VAL A 121 5.10 0.02 14.39
N ARG A 122 5.16 -1.31 14.34
CA ARG A 122 5.28 -2.16 15.52
C ARG A 122 6.40 -3.17 15.32
N ARG A 123 7.23 -3.36 16.34
CA ARG A 123 8.06 -4.57 16.45
C ARG A 123 7.22 -5.66 17.08
N SER A 124 7.33 -6.87 16.53
CA SER A 124 6.82 -8.06 17.20
C SER A 124 7.65 -8.29 18.46
N ARG A 125 7.00 -8.36 19.62
CA ARG A 125 7.66 -8.89 20.81
C ARG A 125 7.87 -10.36 20.51
N ARG A 126 9.13 -10.80 20.34
CA ARG A 126 9.47 -12.22 20.20
C ARG A 126 8.63 -13.03 21.19
N VAL A 127 7.76 -13.91 20.69
CA VAL A 127 7.54 -15.17 21.38
C VAL A 127 8.78 -16.00 21.04
N PRO A 128 9.54 -16.53 22.02
CA PRO A 128 10.65 -17.42 21.71
C PRO A 128 10.11 -18.56 20.84
N ALA A 129 10.72 -18.79 19.68
CA ALA A 129 10.40 -19.97 18.91
C ALA A 129 10.71 -21.18 19.80
N THR A 130 9.67 -21.92 20.20
CA THR A 130 9.85 -23.32 20.59
C THR A 130 10.53 -23.99 19.42
N ARG A 131 11.74 -24.51 19.63
CA ARG A 131 12.47 -25.32 18.64
C ARG A 131 11.58 -26.49 18.24
N GLY A 132 10.89 -26.37 17.12
CA GLY A 132 10.17 -27.43 16.44
C GLY A 132 10.82 -27.66 15.08
N SER A 133 11.42 -28.84 14.91
CA SER A 133 12.14 -29.27 13.72
C SER A 133 11.26 -29.36 12.48
N GLY A 134 11.82 -29.08 11.30
CA GLY A 134 11.44 -29.79 10.07
C GLY A 134 11.02 -28.92 8.89
N SER A 135 11.97 -28.74 7.97
CA SER A 135 11.84 -28.50 6.53
C SER A 135 10.47 -28.74 5.87
N ARG A 136 10.07 -27.83 4.97
CA ARG A 136 9.86 -28.13 3.54
C ARG A 136 9.40 -26.90 2.75
N TYR A 137 10.22 -26.44 1.80
CA TYR A 137 9.82 -26.01 0.46
C TYR A 137 11.06 -26.11 -0.46
N THR A 138 11.20 -27.29 -1.08
CA THR A 138 11.75 -27.47 -2.42
C THR A 138 10.59 -27.60 -3.36
#